data_AF-A0A5B0MTF0-F1
#
_entry.id   AF-A0A5B0MTF0-F1
#
_cell.length_a   1.000
_cell.length_b   1.000
_cell.length_c   1.000
_cell.angle_alpha   90.00
_cell.angle_beta   90.00
_cell.angle_gamma   90.00
#
_symmetry.space_group_name_H-M   'P 1'
#
loop_
_entity.id
_entity.type
_entity.pdbx_description
1 polymer ?
#
loop_
_entity_poly.entity_id
_entity_poly.type
_entity_poly.pdbx_seq_one_letter_code
_entity_poly.pdbx_strand_id
1 'polypeptide(L)'
;MEPSVRIISELDSLARGTWLVEDDRVGTHPEKTFSGRKVSVGEALLVQVQTRSLPALRQRLTGLVTAFGLDVVRMGRYAKPKFDDALEITPQLVPILTLIQESIIALAPAVIDGFPCPSKIDHDYGFVKRFRCLGLAEKFAVLIPKLRTLFIYFSDLAQLLNDINNRPADFEPDYDEDLVVYHASLDVTELAEQSCKLIDDMIRWSQQSDFGILQENWKQQSDLLFKVLNRVTSHIYDTVNYKEPEVPMDEDAALEEDARFEEDARFPEDARFDEDGSEENSERGEAVDDDRSIIDYDQLSIFIRLNQDLFPHIHRSTVLLRLGRIFFLKLLNTPRSKPPFTLNPRLSSHDWVCLKEVTKDIDSCIFNIVEAVVYAENLDDINLEDVSAFAKELLHRLDSSMALLAFSLYPIPSRIDSPRPDSLFKSWFFDVRAQFSVALDNLLQGLNINRDA
;
A
#
# COMPACT_ATOMS: atom_id res chain seq x y z
N MET A 1 1.45 34.55 -27.48
CA MET A 1 1.11 34.13 -26.12
C MET A 1 2.40 33.74 -25.45
N GLU A 2 2.70 34.34 -24.30
CA GLU A 2 3.95 34.13 -23.56
C GLU A 2 4.11 32.65 -23.18
N PRO A 3 5.33 32.08 -23.16
CA PRO A 3 5.56 30.67 -22.82
C PRO A 3 4.94 30.25 -21.48
N SER A 4 4.96 31.12 -20.47
CA SER A 4 4.35 30.90 -19.15
C SER A 4 2.83 30.66 -19.22
N VAL A 5 2.10 31.50 -19.97
CA VAL A 5 0.64 31.36 -20.11
C VAL A 5 0.27 30.15 -20.97
N ARG A 6 1.09 29.82 -21.97
CA ARG A 6 0.86 28.62 -22.79
C ARG A 6 1.04 27.34 -21.99
N ILE A 7 2.07 27.24 -21.16
CA ILE A 7 2.34 26.01 -20.41
C ILE A 7 1.22 25.71 -19.41
N ILE A 8 0.64 26.74 -18.79
CA ILE A 8 -0.53 26.63 -17.89
C ILE A 8 -1.69 25.93 -18.63
N SER A 9 -2.05 26.43 -19.82
CA SER A 9 -3.12 25.84 -20.62
C SER A 9 -2.85 24.39 -21.05
N GLU A 10 -1.59 24.04 -21.35
CA GLU A 10 -1.21 22.67 -21.72
C GLU A 10 -1.29 21.71 -20.52
N LEU A 11 -0.83 22.15 -19.34
CA LEU A 11 -0.91 21.39 -18.10
C LEU A 11 -2.34 21.18 -17.62
N ASP A 12 -3.16 22.22 -17.71
CA ASP A 12 -4.61 22.14 -17.44
C ASP A 12 -5.32 21.18 -18.40
N SER A 13 -4.91 21.17 -19.67
CA SER A 13 -5.42 20.21 -20.67
C SER A 13 -5.04 18.78 -20.31
N LEU A 14 -3.79 18.56 -19.88
CA LEU A 14 -3.33 17.27 -19.37
C LEU A 14 -4.12 16.86 -18.12
N ALA A 15 -4.32 17.75 -17.15
CA ALA A 15 -5.09 17.46 -15.93
C ALA A 15 -6.52 17.00 -16.23
N ARG A 16 -7.16 17.57 -17.26
CA ARG A 16 -8.50 17.20 -17.73
C ARG A 16 -8.53 15.97 -18.66
N GLY A 17 -7.39 15.36 -18.96
CA GLY A 17 -7.31 14.20 -19.83
C GLY A 17 -8.20 13.05 -19.33
N THR A 18 -8.99 12.46 -20.22
CA THR A 18 -10.01 11.43 -19.93
C THR A 18 -9.42 10.01 -19.79
N TRP A 19 -8.14 9.91 -19.47
CA TRP A 19 -7.52 8.60 -19.28
C TRP A 19 -8.19 7.88 -18.12
N LEU A 20 -8.71 6.67 -18.40
CA LEU A 20 -9.60 5.90 -17.53
C LEU A 20 -10.79 6.70 -16.98
N VAL A 21 -11.65 7.18 -17.88
CA VAL A 21 -13.08 7.37 -17.63
C VAL A 21 -13.85 6.56 -18.67
N GLU A 22 -14.24 5.34 -18.34
CA GLU A 22 -15.49 4.74 -18.81
C GLU A 22 -15.94 3.71 -17.76
N ASP A 23 -17.01 4.11 -17.09
CA ASP A 23 -17.98 3.28 -16.39
C ASP A 23 -18.80 2.47 -17.43
N ASP A 24 -19.40 1.36 -16.99
CA ASP A 24 -20.47 0.58 -17.65
C ASP A 24 -20.22 -0.32 -18.87
N ARG A 25 -18.99 -0.54 -19.37
CA ARG A 25 -18.79 -1.61 -20.39
C ARG A 25 -18.47 -2.97 -19.77
N VAL A 26 -19.43 -3.45 -18.98
CA VAL A 26 -19.52 -4.84 -18.51
C VAL A 26 -19.87 -5.74 -19.70
N GLY A 27 -18.84 -6.11 -20.46
CA GLY A 27 -18.93 -7.19 -21.44
C GLY A 27 -18.77 -8.52 -20.71
N THR A 28 -19.87 -9.26 -20.51
CA THR A 28 -19.77 -10.67 -20.10
C THR A 28 -19.13 -11.47 -21.23
N HIS A 29 -17.81 -11.64 -21.17
CA HIS A 29 -17.12 -12.58 -22.05
C HIS A 29 -17.12 -13.95 -21.39
N PRO A 30 -17.70 -14.97 -22.05
CA PRO A 30 -17.57 -16.34 -21.57
C PRO A 30 -16.09 -16.67 -21.44
N GLU A 31 -15.76 -17.52 -20.46
CA GLU A 31 -14.41 -18.04 -20.28
C GLU A 31 -14.02 -18.86 -21.51
N LYS A 32 -13.49 -18.19 -22.53
CA LYS A 32 -13.08 -18.78 -23.81
C LYS A 32 -11.57 -18.86 -23.83
N THR A 33 -11.06 -20.03 -24.18
CA THR A 33 -9.64 -20.19 -24.48
C THR A 33 -9.29 -19.28 -25.65
N PHE A 34 -8.32 -18.40 -25.46
CA PHE A 34 -7.77 -17.55 -26.49
C PHE A 34 -6.92 -18.40 -27.43
N SER A 35 -6.97 -18.06 -28.73
CA SER A 35 -6.05 -18.66 -29.68
C SER A 35 -4.62 -18.23 -29.35
N GLY A 36 -3.63 -19.06 -29.66
CA GLY A 36 -2.22 -18.71 -29.44
C GLY A 36 -1.83 -17.38 -30.08
N ARG A 37 -2.44 -17.02 -31.21
CA ARG A 37 -2.27 -15.70 -31.85
C ARG A 37 -2.69 -14.53 -30.96
N LYS A 38 -3.83 -14.64 -30.25
CA LYS A 38 -4.29 -13.61 -29.32
C LYS A 38 -3.34 -13.45 -28.14
N VAL A 39 -2.82 -14.56 -27.61
CA VAL A 39 -1.81 -14.57 -26.54
C VAL A 39 -0.55 -13.86 -27.00
N SER A 40 0.00 -14.19 -28.18
CA SER A 40 1.20 -13.53 -28.70
C SER A 40 1.03 -12.04 -28.99
N VAL A 41 -0.16 -11.60 -29.43
CA VAL A 41 -0.46 -10.18 -29.59
C VAL A 41 -0.47 -9.47 -28.23
N GLY A 42 -1.07 -10.09 -27.22
CA GLY A 42 -1.02 -9.59 -25.85
C GLY A 42 0.41 -9.48 -25.33
N GLU A 43 1.24 -10.51 -25.52
CA GLU A 43 2.64 -10.49 -25.08
C GLU A 43 3.41 -9.34 -25.74
N ALA A 44 3.19 -9.08 -27.03
CA ALA A 44 3.82 -7.97 -27.73
C ALA A 44 3.38 -6.60 -27.16
N LEU A 45 2.09 -6.41 -26.86
CA LEU A 45 1.57 -5.21 -26.21
C LEU A 45 2.17 -5.03 -24.82
N LEU A 46 2.25 -6.09 -24.03
CA LEU A 46 2.84 -6.04 -22.70
C LEU A 46 4.32 -5.63 -22.76
N VAL A 47 5.10 -6.22 -23.67
CA VAL A 47 6.50 -5.84 -23.88
C VAL A 47 6.62 -4.37 -24.30
N GLN A 48 5.71 -3.87 -25.14
CA GLN A 48 5.69 -2.46 -25.52
C GLN A 48 5.45 -1.54 -24.32
N VAL A 49 4.45 -1.86 -23.48
CA VAL A 49 4.16 -1.09 -22.26
C VAL A 49 5.37 -1.10 -21.31
N GLN A 50 5.97 -2.26 -21.09
CA GLN A 50 7.09 -2.48 -20.16
C GLN A 50 8.39 -1.78 -20.58
N THR A 51 8.74 -1.86 -21.86
CA THR A 51 10.09 -1.49 -22.33
C THR A 51 10.14 -0.15 -23.04
N ARG A 52 8.98 0.39 -23.43
CA ARG A 52 8.89 1.66 -24.17
C ARG A 52 7.99 2.66 -23.48
N SER A 53 6.70 2.35 -23.31
CA SER A 53 5.71 3.36 -22.94
C SER A 53 5.87 3.83 -21.48
N LEU A 54 5.97 2.91 -20.51
CA LEU A 54 6.19 3.28 -19.09
C LEU A 54 7.55 3.97 -18.86
N PRO A 55 8.69 3.46 -19.39
CA PRO A 55 9.96 4.18 -19.28
C PRO A 55 9.93 5.57 -19.94
N ALA A 56 9.27 5.72 -21.08
CA ALA A 56 9.12 7.02 -21.74
C ALA A 56 8.28 7.99 -20.90
N LEU A 57 7.17 7.53 -20.31
CA LEU A 57 6.36 8.34 -19.39
C LEU A 57 7.21 8.85 -18.22
N ARG A 58 7.92 7.94 -17.55
CA ARG A 58 8.83 8.28 -16.45
C ARG A 58 9.86 9.33 -16.88
N GLN A 59 10.51 9.12 -18.02
CA GLN A 59 11.52 10.05 -18.54
C GLN A 59 10.94 11.44 -18.81
N ARG A 60 9.74 11.54 -19.37
CA ARG A 60 9.07 12.82 -19.64
C ARG A 60 8.66 13.54 -18.36
N LEU A 61 8.18 12.81 -17.35
CA LEU A 61 7.88 13.40 -16.04
C LEU A 61 9.15 13.94 -15.37
N THR A 62 10.25 13.17 -15.36
CA THR A 62 11.54 13.66 -14.85
C THR A 62 12.02 14.88 -15.63
N GLY A 63 11.88 14.87 -16.97
CA GLY A 63 12.21 16.01 -17.80
C GLY A 63 11.40 17.27 -17.44
N LEU A 64 10.12 17.11 -17.10
CA LEU A 64 9.26 18.23 -16.69
C LEU A 64 9.68 18.81 -15.33
N VAL A 65 10.02 17.97 -14.36
CA VAL A 65 10.60 18.38 -13.07
C VAL A 65 11.89 19.19 -13.27
N THR A 66 12.78 18.70 -14.13
CA THR A 66 14.02 19.41 -14.49
C THR A 66 13.75 20.71 -15.25
N ALA A 67 12.77 20.74 -16.15
CA ALA A 67 12.38 21.95 -16.88
C ALA A 67 11.87 23.04 -15.94
N PHE A 68 11.12 22.68 -14.89
CA PHE A 68 10.72 23.63 -13.83
C PHE A 68 11.86 24.00 -12.86
N GLY A 69 13.03 23.35 -12.98
CA GLY A 69 14.19 23.61 -12.12
C GLY A 69 14.00 23.11 -10.68
N LEU A 70 13.17 22.08 -10.49
CA LEU A 70 12.80 21.60 -9.16
C LEU A 70 13.86 20.70 -8.50
N ASP A 71 14.82 20.20 -9.28
CA ASP A 71 15.92 19.33 -8.80
C ASP A 71 16.78 19.97 -7.71
N VAL A 72 16.77 21.30 -7.59
CA VAL A 72 17.58 22.07 -6.64
C VAL A 72 16.79 22.61 -5.45
N VAL A 73 15.47 22.45 -5.43
CA VAL A 73 14.58 23.02 -4.39
C VAL A 73 14.91 22.44 -3.01
N ARG A 74 15.17 21.13 -2.94
CA ARG A 74 15.60 20.46 -1.71
C ARG A 74 16.94 20.94 -1.15
N MET A 75 17.72 21.67 -1.94
CA MET A 75 18.97 22.30 -1.51
C MET A 75 18.78 23.77 -1.08
N GLY A 76 17.54 24.21 -0.88
CA GLY A 76 17.20 25.59 -0.52
C GLY A 76 17.43 26.59 -1.65
N ARG A 77 17.41 26.12 -2.91
CA ARG A 77 17.57 27.01 -4.09
C ARG A 77 16.23 27.24 -4.77
N TYR A 78 16.04 28.46 -5.24
CA TYR A 78 14.85 28.85 -5.99
C TYR A 78 14.73 28.09 -7.31
N ALA A 79 13.51 27.63 -7.61
CA ALA A 79 13.14 27.08 -8.89
C ALA A 79 13.27 28.16 -9.98
N LYS A 80 13.82 27.77 -11.13
CA LYS A 80 13.95 28.64 -12.30
C LYS A 80 13.38 27.90 -13.50
N PRO A 81 12.07 28.03 -13.76
CA PRO A 81 11.43 27.29 -14.81
C PRO A 81 11.91 27.76 -16.19
N LYS A 82 12.16 26.79 -17.05
CA LYS A 82 12.39 26.93 -18.47
C LYS A 82 11.13 26.51 -19.19
N PHE A 83 10.19 27.46 -19.32
CA PHE A 83 8.88 27.17 -19.89
C PHE A 83 8.95 26.67 -21.34
N ASP A 84 9.96 27.08 -22.12
CA ASP A 84 10.17 26.55 -23.47
C ASP A 84 10.50 25.05 -23.46
N ASP A 85 11.39 24.60 -22.57
CA ASP A 85 11.71 23.17 -22.41
C ASP A 85 10.47 22.39 -21.94
N ALA A 86 9.68 22.96 -21.02
CA ALA A 86 8.43 22.36 -20.55
C ALA A 86 7.40 22.22 -21.69
N LEU A 87 7.29 23.22 -22.55
CA LEU A 87 6.41 23.22 -23.73
C LEU A 87 6.84 22.24 -24.81
N GLU A 88 8.12 21.85 -24.87
CA GLU A 88 8.57 20.76 -25.75
C GLU A 88 8.14 19.38 -25.20
N ILE A 89 8.09 19.24 -23.87
CA ILE A 89 7.82 17.98 -23.18
C ILE A 89 6.31 17.69 -23.09
N THR A 90 5.49 18.65 -22.70
CA THR A 90 4.06 18.44 -22.40
C THR A 90 3.26 17.82 -23.56
N PRO A 91 3.45 18.18 -24.85
CA PRO A 91 2.69 17.58 -25.94
C PRO A 91 3.00 16.09 -26.16
N GLN A 92 4.14 15.62 -25.65
CA GLN A 92 4.58 14.24 -25.80
C GLN A 92 3.95 13.30 -24.76
N LEU A 93 3.37 13.84 -23.68
CA LEU A 93 2.75 13.05 -22.62
C LEU A 93 1.43 12.42 -23.08
N VAL A 94 0.60 13.15 -23.84
CA VAL A 94 -0.72 12.66 -24.30
C VAL A 94 -0.59 11.36 -25.12
N PRO A 95 0.25 11.29 -26.19
CA PRO A 95 0.36 10.06 -26.97
C PRO A 95 0.89 8.87 -26.16
N ILE A 96 1.78 9.12 -25.19
CA ILE A 96 2.31 8.06 -24.32
C ILE A 96 1.20 7.51 -23.41
N LEU A 97 0.44 8.39 -22.75
CA LEU A 97 -0.65 7.99 -21.86
C LEU A 97 -1.76 7.26 -22.61
N THR A 98 -2.15 7.77 -23.78
CA THR A 98 -3.12 7.11 -24.66
C THR A 98 -2.65 5.72 -25.07
N LEU A 99 -1.38 5.58 -25.49
CA LEU A 99 -0.84 4.28 -25.88
C LEU A 99 -0.82 3.28 -24.72
N ILE A 100 -0.49 3.72 -23.50
CA ILE A 100 -0.52 2.86 -22.30
C ILE A 100 -1.96 2.42 -22.04
N GLN A 101 -2.92 3.35 -22.04
CA GLN A 101 -4.33 3.08 -21.81
C GLN A 101 -4.89 2.09 -22.83
N GLU A 102 -4.69 2.35 -24.13
CA GLU A 102 -5.16 1.47 -25.22
C GLU A 102 -4.56 0.07 -25.11
N SER A 103 -3.27 -0.02 -24.76
CA SER A 103 -2.59 -1.31 -24.55
C SER A 103 -3.19 -2.06 -23.37
N ILE A 104 -3.45 -1.38 -22.24
CA ILE A 104 -4.04 -1.99 -21.05
C ILE A 104 -5.48 -2.44 -21.32
N ILE A 105 -6.29 -1.61 -22.00
CA ILE A 105 -7.66 -1.98 -22.41
C ILE A 105 -7.65 -3.20 -23.33
N ALA A 106 -6.70 -3.28 -24.26
CA ALA A 106 -6.55 -4.44 -25.15
C ALA A 106 -6.08 -5.71 -24.41
N LEU A 107 -5.30 -5.56 -23.33
CA LEU A 107 -4.80 -6.66 -22.51
C LEU A 107 -5.84 -7.20 -21.52
N ALA A 108 -6.70 -6.33 -20.97
CA ALA A 108 -7.64 -6.68 -19.92
C ALA A 108 -9.02 -7.07 -20.51
N PRO A 109 -9.41 -8.36 -20.50
CA PRO A 109 -10.76 -8.75 -20.89
C PRO A 109 -11.79 -8.33 -19.85
N ALA A 110 -12.95 -7.90 -20.34
CA ALA A 110 -14.04 -7.25 -19.61
C ALA A 110 -14.44 -7.88 -18.27
N VAL A 111 -14.76 -6.98 -17.34
CA VAL A 111 -15.24 -7.20 -15.97
C VAL A 111 -16.65 -7.82 -16.01
N ILE A 112 -16.95 -8.77 -15.11
CA ILE A 112 -18.31 -9.30 -14.93
C ILE A 112 -18.87 -8.66 -13.65
N ASP A 113 -20.00 -7.97 -13.75
CA ASP A 113 -20.71 -7.38 -12.60
C ASP A 113 -19.83 -6.50 -11.68
N GLY A 114 -18.96 -5.68 -12.28
CA GLY A 114 -18.02 -4.83 -11.53
C GLY A 114 -16.84 -5.57 -10.89
N PHE A 115 -16.81 -6.91 -10.91
CA PHE A 115 -15.72 -7.71 -10.35
C PHE A 115 -14.84 -8.39 -11.42
N PRO A 116 -13.52 -8.24 -11.33
CA PRO A 116 -12.62 -9.02 -12.16
C PRO A 116 -12.68 -10.50 -11.79
N CYS A 117 -13.30 -11.33 -12.64
CA CYS A 117 -13.33 -12.78 -12.40
C CYS A 117 -12.01 -13.43 -12.83
N PRO A 118 -11.25 -14.06 -11.90
CA PRO A 118 -10.02 -14.77 -12.25
C PRO A 118 -10.31 -15.92 -13.23
N SER A 119 -9.49 -16.06 -14.26
CA SER A 119 -9.61 -17.15 -15.24
C SER A 119 -9.08 -18.48 -14.68
N LYS A 120 -9.80 -19.57 -14.88
CA LYS A 120 -9.43 -20.96 -14.58
C LYS A 120 -8.73 -21.64 -15.76
N ILE A 121 -8.87 -21.11 -16.98
CA ILE A 121 -8.36 -21.75 -18.21
C ILE A 121 -7.13 -21.08 -18.84
N ASP A 122 -6.52 -20.09 -18.17
CA ASP A 122 -5.39 -19.30 -18.72
C ASP A 122 -4.01 -19.75 -18.23
N HIS A 123 -3.89 -20.99 -17.74
CA HIS A 123 -2.64 -21.53 -17.21
C HIS A 123 -1.45 -21.42 -18.18
N ASP A 124 -1.71 -21.50 -19.50
CA ASP A 124 -0.68 -21.43 -20.55
C ASP A 124 -0.48 -20.02 -21.14
N TYR A 125 -1.10 -18.97 -20.58
CA TYR A 125 -1.02 -17.61 -21.13
C TYR A 125 0.24 -16.83 -20.71
N GLY A 126 1.14 -17.45 -19.95
CA GLY A 126 2.41 -16.83 -19.55
C GLY A 126 2.22 -15.49 -18.85
N PHE A 127 2.83 -14.43 -19.38
CA PHE A 127 2.77 -13.09 -18.79
C PHE A 127 1.47 -12.33 -19.08
N VAL A 128 0.58 -12.87 -19.91
CA VAL A 128 -0.75 -12.29 -20.20
C VAL A 128 -1.89 -13.09 -19.59
N LYS A 129 -1.60 -13.84 -18.52
CA LYS A 129 -2.62 -14.35 -17.59
C LYS A 129 -3.52 -13.19 -17.13
N ARG A 130 -4.81 -13.48 -16.94
CA ARG A 130 -5.83 -12.49 -16.63
C ARG A 130 -5.50 -11.68 -15.37
N PHE A 131 -5.01 -12.33 -14.30
CA PHE A 131 -4.62 -11.64 -13.08
C PHE A 131 -3.49 -10.62 -13.31
N ARG A 132 -2.60 -10.87 -14.28
CA ARG A 132 -1.51 -9.94 -14.62
C ARG A 132 -2.02 -8.73 -15.37
N CYS A 133 -2.86 -8.94 -16.37
CA CYS A 133 -3.46 -7.85 -17.13
C CYS A 133 -4.32 -6.96 -16.22
N LEU A 134 -5.09 -7.58 -15.33
CA LEU A 134 -5.88 -6.88 -14.33
C LEU A 134 -5.00 -6.08 -13.36
N GLY A 135 -4.01 -6.72 -12.74
CA GLY A 135 -3.14 -6.02 -11.78
C GLY A 135 -2.34 -4.87 -12.43
N LEU A 136 -2.05 -4.95 -13.74
CA LEU A 136 -1.48 -3.83 -14.48
C LEU A 136 -2.50 -2.69 -14.67
N ALA A 137 -3.76 -3.03 -14.98
CA ALA A 137 -4.85 -2.06 -15.09
C ALA A 137 -5.14 -1.36 -13.75
N GLU A 138 -5.22 -2.10 -12.64
CA GLU A 138 -5.40 -1.56 -11.28
C GLU A 138 -4.28 -0.57 -10.94
N LYS A 139 -3.02 -0.94 -11.18
CA LYS A 139 -1.88 -0.05 -10.93
C LYS A 139 -1.91 1.22 -11.79
N PHE A 140 -2.36 1.10 -13.04
CA PHE A 140 -2.52 2.26 -13.91
C PHE A 140 -3.69 3.15 -13.45
N ALA A 141 -4.80 2.55 -12.98
CA ALA A 141 -5.91 3.28 -12.39
C ALA A 141 -5.50 4.07 -11.14
N VAL A 142 -4.58 3.54 -10.31
CA VAL A 142 -3.98 4.27 -9.17
C VAL A 142 -3.05 5.40 -9.62
N LEU A 143 -2.32 5.23 -10.73
CA LEU A 143 -1.39 6.23 -11.25
C LEU A 143 -2.12 7.46 -11.82
N ILE A 144 -3.24 7.27 -12.53
CA ILE A 144 -3.92 8.33 -13.26
C ILE A 144 -4.34 9.52 -12.37
N PRO A 145 -5.03 9.34 -11.23
CA PRO A 145 -5.38 10.45 -10.35
C PRO A 145 -4.16 11.24 -9.88
N LYS A 146 -3.07 10.54 -9.52
CA LYS A 146 -1.81 11.20 -9.11
C LYS A 146 -1.18 12.02 -10.23
N LEU A 147 -1.23 11.54 -11.48
CA LEU A 147 -0.75 12.32 -12.62
C LEU A 147 -1.63 13.54 -12.88
N ARG A 148 -2.96 13.43 -12.76
CA ARG A 148 -3.87 14.58 -12.88
C ARG A 148 -3.57 15.64 -11.82
N THR A 149 -3.47 15.24 -10.55
CA THR A 149 -3.10 16.14 -9.46
C THR A 149 -1.72 16.76 -9.68
N LEU A 150 -0.76 15.98 -10.19
CA LEU A 150 0.58 16.49 -10.50
C LEU A 150 0.54 17.59 -11.58
N PHE A 151 -0.24 17.39 -12.64
CA PHE A 151 -0.38 18.42 -13.68
C PHE A 151 -1.10 19.67 -13.18
N ILE A 152 -2.06 19.54 -12.26
CA ILE A 152 -2.67 20.68 -11.55
C ILE A 152 -1.60 21.44 -10.78
N TYR A 153 -0.78 20.76 -9.97
CA TYR A 153 0.26 21.42 -9.18
C TYR A 153 1.33 22.11 -10.05
N PHE A 154 1.71 21.51 -11.19
CA PHE A 154 2.58 22.18 -12.16
C PHE A 154 1.92 23.45 -12.73
N SER A 155 0.61 23.41 -13.00
CA SER A 155 -0.15 24.54 -13.53
C SER A 155 -0.23 25.67 -12.50
N ASP A 156 -0.57 25.34 -11.26
CA ASP A 156 -0.66 26.29 -10.14
C ASP A 156 0.70 26.94 -9.86
N LEU A 157 1.78 26.16 -9.87
CA LEU A 157 3.13 26.69 -9.73
C LEU A 157 3.51 27.63 -10.89
N ALA A 158 3.14 27.28 -12.12
CA ALA A 158 3.40 28.14 -13.27
C ALA A 158 2.59 29.45 -13.19
N GLN A 159 1.34 29.39 -12.72
CA GLN A 159 0.48 30.57 -12.47
C GLN A 159 1.11 31.47 -11.40
N LEU A 160 1.46 30.90 -10.24
CA LEU A 160 2.10 31.64 -9.15
C LEU A 160 3.37 32.37 -9.60
N LEU A 161 4.25 31.67 -10.31
CA LEU A 161 5.48 32.27 -10.84
C LEU A 161 5.19 33.35 -11.90
N ASN A 162 4.14 33.17 -12.71
CA ASN A 162 3.74 34.18 -13.68
C ASN A 162 3.17 35.44 -13.02
N ASP A 163 2.39 35.29 -11.96
CA ASP A 163 1.78 36.40 -11.23
C ASP A 163 2.84 37.23 -10.48
N ILE A 164 3.83 36.57 -9.87
CA ILE A 164 4.97 37.23 -9.22
C ILE A 164 5.78 38.03 -10.26
N ASN A 165 6.07 37.44 -11.43
CA ASN A 165 6.88 38.11 -12.47
C ASN A 165 6.15 39.28 -13.15
N ASN A 166 4.82 39.28 -13.17
CA ASN A 166 4.00 40.31 -13.83
C ASN A 166 3.45 41.37 -12.87
N ARG A 167 3.84 41.35 -11.58
CA ARG A 167 3.40 42.37 -10.64
C ARG A 167 3.97 43.76 -10.98
N PRO A 168 3.20 44.84 -10.74
CA PRO A 168 3.71 46.21 -10.84
C PRO A 168 4.89 46.43 -9.89
N ALA A 169 5.91 47.17 -10.33
CA ALA A 169 7.12 47.46 -9.55
C ALA A 169 6.88 48.23 -8.24
N ASP A 170 5.66 48.74 -8.07
CA ASP A 170 5.23 49.58 -6.95
C ASP A 170 4.74 48.74 -5.75
N PHE A 171 4.61 47.42 -5.92
CA PHE A 171 4.25 46.48 -4.86
C PHE A 171 5.52 46.01 -4.14
N GLU A 172 5.60 46.21 -2.82
CA GLU A 172 6.65 45.58 -2.01
C GLU A 172 6.49 44.04 -2.08
N PRO A 173 7.58 43.29 -2.32
CA PRO A 173 7.52 41.83 -2.28
C PRO A 173 7.15 41.39 -0.87
N ASP A 174 6.10 40.57 -0.76
CA ASP A 174 5.71 40.00 0.51
C ASP A 174 6.75 38.94 0.90
N TYR A 175 7.23 38.97 2.15
CA TYR A 175 8.21 38.00 2.66
C TYR A 175 7.67 36.56 2.62
N ASP A 176 6.35 36.39 2.53
CA ASP A 176 5.67 35.09 2.45
C ASP A 176 5.73 34.46 1.04
N GLU A 177 5.94 35.24 -0.03
CA GLU A 177 5.86 34.72 -1.41
C GLU A 177 6.93 33.70 -1.75
N ASP A 178 8.16 33.94 -1.30
CA ASP A 178 9.27 33.00 -1.47
C ASP A 178 9.00 31.67 -0.75
N LEU A 179 8.33 31.74 0.41
CA LEU A 179 7.95 30.58 1.20
C LEU A 179 6.82 29.80 0.51
N VAL A 180 5.81 30.49 -0.03
CA VAL A 180 4.72 29.89 -0.80
C VAL A 180 5.24 29.20 -2.06
N VAL A 181 6.12 29.85 -2.84
CA VAL A 181 6.75 29.24 -4.03
C VAL A 181 7.58 28.02 -3.65
N TYR A 182 8.30 28.08 -2.53
CA TYR A 182 9.08 26.96 -2.02
C TYR A 182 8.19 25.76 -1.66
N HIS A 183 7.10 25.97 -0.93
CA HIS A 183 6.16 24.91 -0.58
C HIS A 183 5.48 24.31 -1.81
N ALA A 184 4.95 25.13 -2.72
CA ALA A 184 4.37 24.65 -3.97
C ALA A 184 5.38 23.84 -4.81
N SER A 185 6.65 24.28 -4.84
CA SER A 185 7.73 23.56 -5.53
C SER A 185 8.04 22.22 -4.88
N LEU A 186 7.99 22.12 -3.54
CA LEU A 186 8.16 20.87 -2.81
C LEU A 186 7.01 19.90 -3.09
N ASP A 187 5.76 20.37 -3.06
CA ASP A 187 4.58 19.54 -3.31
C ASP A 187 4.62 18.91 -4.71
N VAL A 188 4.96 19.70 -5.73
CA VAL A 188 5.19 19.20 -7.10
C VAL A 188 6.30 18.14 -7.13
N THR A 189 7.41 18.42 -6.45
CA THR A 189 8.58 17.51 -6.43
C THR A 189 8.22 16.18 -5.78
N GLU A 190 7.58 16.20 -4.62
CA GLU A 190 7.18 15.01 -3.90
C GLU A 190 6.18 14.18 -4.70
N LEU A 191 5.14 14.80 -5.26
CA LEU A 191 4.14 14.09 -6.04
C LEU A 191 4.72 13.53 -7.35
N ALA A 192 5.68 14.22 -7.97
CA ALA A 192 6.40 13.72 -9.14
C ALA A 192 7.26 12.49 -8.79
N GLU A 193 7.95 12.50 -7.66
CA GLU A 193 8.72 11.36 -7.16
C GLU A 193 7.81 10.16 -6.86
N GLN A 194 6.68 10.39 -6.19
CA GLN A 194 5.67 9.35 -5.94
C GLN A 194 5.15 8.75 -7.26
N SER A 195 4.85 9.59 -8.24
CA SER A 195 4.37 9.15 -9.57
C SER A 195 5.42 8.36 -10.32
N CYS A 196 6.69 8.80 -10.31
CA CYS A 196 7.80 8.06 -10.91
C CYS A 196 8.03 6.71 -10.23
N LYS A 197 7.94 6.66 -8.90
CA LYS A 197 8.04 5.42 -8.12
C LYS A 197 6.93 4.44 -8.49
N LEU A 198 5.69 4.90 -8.66
CA LEU A 198 4.59 4.05 -9.11
C LEU A 198 4.84 3.48 -10.52
N ILE A 199 5.39 4.29 -11.43
CA ILE A 199 5.76 3.81 -12.78
C ILE A 199 6.87 2.76 -12.69
N ASP A 200 7.90 2.98 -11.87
CA ASP A 200 8.98 2.03 -11.65
C ASP A 200 8.46 0.73 -11.00
N ASP A 201 7.53 0.83 -10.05
CA ASP A 201 6.86 -0.31 -9.42
C ASP A 201 5.99 -1.08 -10.43
N MET A 202 5.29 -0.42 -11.34
CA MET A 202 4.54 -1.04 -12.45
C MET A 202 5.46 -1.84 -13.39
N ILE A 203 6.58 -1.22 -13.81
CA ILE A 203 7.59 -1.88 -14.65
C ILE A 203 8.13 -3.11 -13.93
N ARG A 204 8.58 -2.95 -12.67
CA ARG A 204 9.09 -4.06 -11.85
C ARG A 204 8.07 -5.17 -11.73
N TRP A 205 6.85 -4.86 -11.29
CA TRP A 205 5.78 -5.83 -11.03
C TRP A 205 5.43 -6.64 -12.29
N SER A 206 5.30 -5.98 -13.43
CA SER A 206 4.90 -6.65 -14.68
C SER A 206 5.97 -7.61 -15.21
N GLN A 207 7.24 -7.41 -14.85
CA GLN A 207 8.36 -8.28 -15.23
C GLN A 207 8.61 -9.43 -14.24
N GLN A 208 8.06 -9.37 -13.03
CA GLN A 208 8.24 -10.42 -12.03
C GLN A 208 7.56 -11.72 -12.46
N SER A 209 8.08 -12.86 -12.00
CA SER A 209 7.41 -14.16 -12.11
C SER A 209 6.15 -14.22 -11.23
N ASP A 210 5.23 -15.15 -11.50
CA ASP A 210 3.99 -15.33 -10.71
C ASP A 210 4.32 -15.53 -9.22
N PHE A 211 5.44 -16.21 -8.94
CA PHE A 211 5.93 -16.44 -7.58
C PHE A 211 6.56 -15.19 -6.99
N GLY A 212 7.28 -14.42 -7.80
CA GLY A 212 7.87 -13.14 -7.38
C GLY A 212 6.79 -12.17 -6.87
N ILE A 213 5.66 -12.08 -7.56
CA ILE A 213 4.55 -11.21 -7.17
C ILE A 213 3.99 -11.60 -5.79
N LEU A 214 3.79 -12.90 -5.55
CA LEU A 214 3.36 -13.39 -4.23
C LEU A 214 4.41 -13.14 -3.16
N GLN A 215 5.69 -13.36 -3.48
CA GLN A 215 6.80 -13.07 -2.58
C GLN A 215 6.89 -11.58 -2.21
N GLU A 216 6.57 -10.67 -3.12
CA GLU A 216 6.50 -9.24 -2.81
C GLU A 216 5.41 -8.94 -1.76
N ASN A 217 4.23 -9.55 -1.88
CA ASN A 217 3.16 -9.43 -0.87
C ASN A 217 3.58 -10.03 0.48
N TRP A 218 4.09 -11.26 0.49
CA TRP A 218 4.56 -11.91 1.71
C TRP A 218 5.72 -11.17 2.37
N LYS A 219 6.55 -10.47 1.58
CA LYS A 219 7.61 -9.61 2.09
C LYS A 219 7.02 -8.42 2.84
N GLN A 220 5.98 -7.78 2.31
CA GLN A 220 5.29 -6.68 3.00
C GLN A 220 4.74 -7.14 4.35
N GLN A 221 4.05 -8.28 4.39
CA GLN A 221 3.53 -8.86 5.64
C GLN A 221 4.66 -9.19 6.64
N SER A 222 5.74 -9.81 6.16
CA SER A 222 6.92 -10.10 7.00
C SER A 222 7.59 -8.84 7.55
N ASP A 223 7.72 -7.80 6.73
CA ASP A 223 8.36 -6.55 7.13
C ASP A 223 7.47 -5.79 8.14
N LEU A 224 6.15 -5.85 7.99
CA LEU A 224 5.19 -5.31 8.94
C LEU A 224 5.22 -6.05 10.29
N LEU A 225 5.19 -7.38 10.28
CA LEU A 225 5.34 -8.21 11.49
C LEU A 225 6.65 -7.91 12.23
N PHE A 226 7.74 -7.67 11.49
CA PHE A 226 9.01 -7.29 12.07
C PHE A 226 8.98 -5.90 12.72
N LYS A 227 8.34 -4.91 12.08
CA LYS A 227 8.18 -3.57 12.64
C LYS A 227 7.41 -3.61 13.96
N VAL A 228 6.25 -4.27 14.00
CA VAL A 228 5.43 -4.40 15.22
C VAL A 228 6.19 -5.15 16.30
N LEU A 229 6.89 -6.24 15.96
CA LEU A 229 7.71 -6.97 16.93
C LEU A 229 8.78 -6.07 17.58
N ASN A 230 9.49 -5.27 16.78
CA ASN A 230 10.50 -4.35 17.33
C ASN A 230 9.85 -3.28 18.21
N ARG A 231 8.71 -2.72 17.78
CA ARG A 231 7.97 -1.73 18.56
C ARG A 231 7.56 -2.26 19.92
N VAL A 232 6.91 -3.43 19.98
CA VAL A 232 6.50 -4.06 21.24
C VAL A 232 7.73 -4.38 22.10
N THR A 233 8.81 -4.87 21.50
CA THR A 233 10.05 -5.18 22.23
C THR A 233 10.69 -3.93 22.85
N SER A 234 10.77 -2.83 22.09
CA SER A 234 11.26 -1.55 22.60
C SER A 234 10.37 -1.03 23.72
N HIS A 235 9.04 -1.10 23.56
CA HIS A 235 8.11 -0.60 24.55
C HIS A 235 8.16 -1.38 25.88
N ILE A 236 8.38 -2.70 25.83
CA ILE A 236 8.67 -3.51 27.02
C ILE A 236 9.98 -3.03 27.68
N TYR A 237 11.04 -2.82 26.89
CA TYR A 237 12.33 -2.37 27.41
C TYR A 237 12.22 -0.99 28.06
N ASP A 238 11.51 -0.06 27.44
CA ASP A 238 11.32 1.29 27.96
C ASP A 238 10.47 1.27 29.23
N THR A 239 9.40 0.48 29.27
CA THR A 239 8.55 0.32 30.47
C THR A 239 9.33 -0.28 31.65
N VAL A 240 10.23 -1.24 31.40
CA VAL A 240 11.07 -1.87 32.43
C VAL A 240 12.18 -0.95 32.93
N ASN A 241 12.79 -0.16 32.03
CA ASN A 241 13.95 0.68 32.36
C ASN A 241 13.59 2.13 32.68
N TYR A 242 12.31 2.48 32.66
CA TYR A 242 11.87 3.81 33.04
C TYR A 242 12.24 4.11 34.49
N LYS A 243 13.08 5.13 34.69
CA LYS A 243 13.30 5.76 35.98
C LYS A 243 12.43 7.00 36.02
N GLU A 244 11.56 7.08 37.02
CA GLU A 244 10.78 8.28 37.28
C GLU A 244 11.73 9.48 37.41
N PRO A 245 11.53 10.56 36.63
CA PRO A 245 12.28 11.77 36.90
C PRO A 245 11.92 12.20 38.32
N GLU A 246 12.93 12.27 39.20
CA GLU A 246 12.80 12.94 40.49
C GLU A 246 12.50 14.41 40.18
N VAL A 247 11.22 14.77 40.09
CA VAL A 247 10.80 16.17 40.09
C VAL A 247 10.90 16.62 41.55
N PRO A 248 11.76 17.60 41.88
CA PRO A 248 11.65 18.29 43.16
C PRO A 248 10.29 18.97 43.15
N MET A 249 9.37 18.57 44.03
CA MET A 249 8.17 19.36 44.29
C MET A 249 8.61 20.72 44.83
N ASP A 250 8.69 21.73 43.96
CA ASP A 250 8.45 23.10 44.38
C ASP A 250 6.92 23.28 44.34
N GLU A 251 6.30 23.19 45.52
CA GLU A 251 4.85 23.36 45.74
C GLU A 251 4.33 24.74 45.28
N ASP A 252 5.22 25.67 44.96
CA ASP A 252 4.88 27.04 44.56
C ASP A 252 4.52 27.19 43.06
N ALA A 253 4.85 26.21 42.20
CA ALA A 253 4.56 26.31 40.76
C ALA A 253 3.15 25.81 40.36
N ALA A 254 2.50 25.01 41.21
CA ALA A 254 1.20 24.39 40.90
C ALA A 254 0.01 25.36 40.95
N LEU A 255 0.20 26.59 41.42
CA LEU A 255 -0.88 27.58 41.56
C LEU A 255 -1.00 28.56 40.37
N GLU A 256 -0.09 28.50 39.38
CA GLU A 256 -0.15 29.39 38.20
C GLU A 256 -0.74 28.74 36.93
N GLU A 257 -0.94 27.41 36.91
CA GLU A 257 -1.42 26.70 35.71
C GLU A 257 -2.97 26.63 35.65
N ASP A 258 -3.65 26.55 36.80
CA ASP A 258 -5.12 26.54 36.88
C ASP A 258 -5.77 27.88 36.50
N ALA A 259 -5.03 29.00 36.52
CA ALA A 259 -5.58 30.32 36.19
C ALA A 259 -5.67 30.61 34.69
N ARG A 260 -5.08 29.79 33.81
CA ARG A 260 -5.03 30.05 32.36
C ARG A 260 -6.08 29.31 31.53
N PHE A 261 -6.84 28.39 32.10
CA PHE A 261 -7.83 27.60 31.37
C PHE A 261 -9.26 28.18 31.35
N GLU A 262 -9.53 29.28 32.07
CA GLU A 262 -10.88 29.89 32.10
C GLU A 262 -11.15 30.98 31.04
N GLU A 263 -10.18 31.43 30.23
CA GLU A 263 -10.38 32.62 29.38
C GLU A 263 -10.72 32.38 27.89
N ASP A 264 -10.53 31.17 27.33
CA ASP A 264 -10.64 30.95 25.86
C ASP A 264 -11.89 30.19 25.37
N ALA A 265 -12.87 29.95 26.25
CA ALA A 265 -14.19 29.44 25.85
C ALA A 265 -15.11 30.58 25.36
N ARG A 266 -14.81 31.18 24.21
CA ARG A 266 -15.76 32.03 23.47
C ARG A 266 -15.81 31.64 21.99
N PHE A 267 -16.71 30.70 21.66
CA PHE A 267 -17.20 30.53 20.29
C PHE A 267 -18.33 31.55 20.02
N PRO A 268 -18.38 32.20 18.84
CA PRO A 268 -19.53 32.99 18.45
C PRO A 268 -20.66 32.09 17.96
N GLU A 269 -21.83 32.27 18.57
CA GLU A 269 -23.13 31.89 18.03
C GLU A 269 -23.38 32.67 16.72
N ASP A 270 -23.67 31.97 15.63
CA ASP A 270 -24.74 32.30 14.67
C ASP A 270 -24.54 31.52 13.35
N ALA A 271 -25.39 30.52 13.11
CA ALA A 271 -26.23 30.44 11.89
C ALA A 271 -27.02 29.12 11.81
N ARG A 272 -28.26 29.19 12.31
CA ARG A 272 -29.51 28.71 11.68
C ARG A 272 -29.61 27.23 11.27
N PHE A 273 -30.40 26.53 12.09
CA PHE A 273 -31.33 25.46 11.70
C PHE A 273 -32.12 25.78 10.43
N ASP A 274 -32.21 24.81 9.54
CA ASP A 274 -33.47 24.44 8.89
C ASP A 274 -33.54 22.89 8.84
N GLU A 275 -34.54 22.35 9.54
CA GLU A 275 -35.02 20.98 9.40
C GLU A 275 -35.74 20.83 8.06
N ASP A 276 -35.38 19.81 7.28
CA ASP A 276 -36.40 19.08 6.53
C ASP A 276 -36.00 17.61 6.39
N GLY A 277 -36.97 16.75 6.64
CA GLY A 277 -36.82 15.32 6.81
C GLY A 277 -36.88 14.54 5.50
N SER A 278 -36.31 13.35 5.53
CA SER A 278 -36.87 12.15 4.87
C SER A 278 -36.07 10.93 5.30
N GLU A 279 -36.76 10.03 6.00
CA GLU A 279 -36.39 8.63 6.11
C GLU A 279 -36.46 8.00 4.71
N GLU A 280 -35.39 7.34 4.26
CA GLU A 280 -35.51 6.29 3.27
C GLU A 280 -34.39 5.24 3.46
N ASN A 281 -34.84 4.02 3.78
CA ASN A 281 -34.06 2.79 3.74
C ASN A 281 -33.39 2.60 2.38
N SER A 282 -32.10 2.24 2.38
CA SER A 282 -31.53 1.43 1.31
C SER A 282 -30.37 0.58 1.82
N GLU A 283 -30.65 -0.71 1.99
CA GLU A 283 -29.66 -1.78 2.00
C GLU A 283 -28.88 -1.72 0.67
N ARG A 284 -27.59 -1.41 0.73
CA ARG A 284 -26.69 -1.57 -0.41
C ARG A 284 -25.36 -2.11 0.09
N GLY A 285 -25.13 -3.39 -0.22
CA GLY A 285 -23.96 -4.15 0.17
C GLY A 285 -22.66 -3.44 -0.22
N GLU A 286 -21.81 -3.29 0.78
CA GLU A 286 -20.47 -2.74 0.68
C GLU A 286 -19.62 -3.64 -0.24
N ALA A 287 -19.28 -3.12 -1.42
CA ALA A 287 -18.18 -3.63 -2.19
C ALA A 287 -16.90 -3.22 -1.45
N VAL A 288 -16.18 -4.23 -0.95
CA VAL A 288 -14.90 -4.09 -0.27
C VAL A 288 -13.90 -3.46 -1.23
N ASP A 289 -13.57 -2.20 -0.97
CA ASP A 289 -12.50 -1.45 -1.61
C ASP A 289 -11.15 -2.18 -1.44
N ASP A 290 -10.42 -2.36 -2.54
CA ASP A 290 -8.97 -2.65 -2.57
C ASP A 290 -8.19 -1.32 -2.57
N ASP A 291 -8.78 -0.26 -2.01
CA ASP A 291 -7.99 0.84 -1.46
C ASP A 291 -7.35 0.29 -0.19
N ARG A 292 -6.09 -0.09 -0.31
CA ARG A 292 -5.22 -0.14 0.84
C ARG A 292 -5.23 1.26 1.42
N SER A 293 -6.17 1.51 2.34
CA SER A 293 -5.79 2.13 3.58
C SER A 293 -4.52 1.39 3.97
N ILE A 294 -3.40 2.07 3.79
CA ILE A 294 -2.27 1.89 4.66
C ILE A 294 -2.94 2.06 6.01
N ILE A 295 -3.39 0.96 6.62
CA ILE A 295 -3.73 0.96 8.03
C ILE A 295 -2.45 1.54 8.61
N ASP A 296 -2.60 2.76 9.09
CA ASP A 296 -1.51 3.58 9.58
C ASP A 296 -1.09 2.94 10.90
N TYR A 297 -0.40 1.80 10.82
CA TYR A 297 0.15 1.06 11.95
C TYR A 297 1.21 1.89 12.69
N ASP A 298 1.49 3.12 12.23
CA ASP A 298 2.21 4.14 12.97
C ASP A 298 1.40 4.67 14.18
N GLN A 299 0.05 4.53 14.18
CA GLN A 299 -0.86 4.92 15.26
C GLN A 299 -1.01 3.93 16.43
N LEU A 300 -0.05 3.02 16.62
CA LEU A 300 0.09 2.29 17.88
C LEU A 300 0.56 3.26 19.00
N SER A 301 -0.36 4.12 19.47
CA SER A 301 -0.20 5.24 20.40
C SER A 301 1.01 5.16 21.36
N ILE A 302 1.90 6.17 21.24
CA ILE A 302 3.28 6.20 21.77
C ILE A 302 3.37 6.73 23.22
N PHE A 303 2.25 6.89 23.93
CA PHE A 303 2.25 7.64 25.19
C PHE A 303 1.78 6.89 26.44
N ILE A 304 1.39 5.62 26.34
CA ILE A 304 0.85 4.87 27.49
C ILE A 304 1.84 3.79 27.88
N ARG A 305 2.32 3.78 29.13
CA ARG A 305 3.16 2.68 29.63
C ARG A 305 2.39 1.37 29.58
N LEU A 306 3.07 0.29 29.22
CA LEU A 306 2.46 -1.04 29.28
C LEU A 306 2.13 -1.41 30.73
N ASN A 307 0.98 -2.05 30.94
CA ASN A 307 0.71 -2.69 32.21
C ASN A 307 1.67 -3.87 32.41
N GLN A 308 2.47 -3.82 33.48
CA GLN A 308 3.45 -4.86 33.81
C GLN A 308 2.79 -6.20 34.15
N ASP A 309 1.56 -6.20 34.67
CA ASP A 309 0.80 -7.41 34.95
C ASP A 309 0.44 -8.16 33.65
N LEU A 310 0.38 -7.45 32.52
CA LEU A 310 0.13 -8.03 31.21
C LEU A 310 1.39 -8.60 30.53
N PHE A 311 2.60 -8.37 31.07
CA PHE A 311 3.84 -8.83 30.45
C PHE A 311 3.88 -10.33 30.11
N PRO A 312 3.39 -11.25 30.96
CA PRO A 312 3.32 -12.66 30.59
C PRO A 312 2.47 -12.92 29.33
N HIS A 313 1.38 -12.17 29.15
CA HIS A 313 0.48 -12.30 28.00
C HIS A 313 1.05 -11.61 26.76
N ILE A 314 1.65 -10.42 26.92
CA ILE A 314 2.37 -9.71 25.88
C ILE A 314 3.53 -10.57 25.35
N HIS A 315 4.31 -11.19 26.23
CA HIS A 315 5.38 -12.09 25.80
C HIS A 315 4.85 -13.29 25.01
N ARG A 316 3.72 -13.87 25.41
CA ARG A 316 3.09 -14.97 24.66
C ARG A 316 2.58 -14.50 23.29
N SER A 317 1.94 -13.34 23.19
CA SER A 317 1.44 -12.80 21.92
C SER A 317 2.59 -12.41 20.96
N THR A 318 3.72 -11.90 21.47
CA THR A 318 4.91 -11.60 20.63
C THR A 318 5.52 -12.84 19.96
N VAL A 319 5.29 -14.05 20.50
CA VAL A 319 5.70 -15.29 19.83
C VAL A 319 4.96 -15.45 18.50
N LEU A 320 3.69 -15.03 18.41
CA LEU A 320 2.90 -15.10 17.17
C LEU A 320 3.50 -14.21 16.08
N LEU A 321 3.94 -12.99 16.41
CA LEU A 321 4.66 -12.10 15.48
C LEU A 321 5.91 -12.76 14.91
N ARG A 322 6.69 -13.42 15.78
CA ARG A 322 7.91 -14.14 15.37
C ARG A 322 7.59 -15.31 14.44
N LEU A 323 6.56 -16.09 14.76
CA LEU A 323 6.16 -17.25 13.97
C LEU A 323 5.58 -16.85 12.61
N GLY A 324 4.75 -15.79 12.55
CA GLY A 324 4.25 -15.24 11.28
C GLY A 324 5.39 -14.77 10.38
N ARG A 325 6.36 -14.05 10.97
CA ARG A 325 7.56 -13.64 10.25
C ARG A 325 8.36 -14.83 9.74
N ILE A 326 8.54 -15.89 10.54
CA ILE A 326 9.24 -17.11 10.12
C ILE A 326 8.51 -17.81 8.98
N PHE A 327 7.17 -17.90 9.05
CA PHE A 327 6.33 -18.50 8.02
C PHE A 327 6.55 -17.80 6.66
N PHE A 328 6.42 -16.47 6.61
CA PHE A 328 6.66 -15.73 5.38
C PHE A 328 8.12 -15.77 4.93
N LEU A 329 9.10 -15.63 5.83
CA LEU A 329 10.53 -15.72 5.47
C LEU A 329 10.92 -17.05 4.81
N LYS A 330 10.22 -18.15 5.14
CA LYS A 330 10.40 -19.44 4.45
C LYS A 330 9.91 -19.42 3.01
N LEU A 331 8.96 -18.56 2.68
CA LEU A 331 8.44 -18.41 1.32
C LEU A 331 9.25 -17.40 0.48
N LEU A 332 10.09 -16.56 1.11
CA LEU A 332 10.84 -15.49 0.44
C LEU A 332 12.21 -15.92 -0.05
N ASN A 333 12.61 -15.39 -1.20
CA ASN A 333 13.98 -15.46 -1.69
C ASN A 333 14.82 -14.34 -1.05
N THR A 334 15.59 -14.68 -0.02
CA THR A 334 16.48 -13.77 0.71
C THR A 334 17.92 -14.27 0.66
N PRO A 335 18.92 -13.43 0.99
CA PRO A 335 20.30 -13.90 1.10
C PRO A 335 20.49 -15.04 2.11
N ARG A 336 19.63 -15.13 3.13
CA ARG A 336 19.71 -16.11 4.23
C ARG A 336 18.77 -17.31 4.07
N SER A 337 17.74 -17.19 3.24
CA SER A 337 16.73 -18.23 3.00
C SER A 337 16.42 -18.24 1.51
N LYS A 338 16.73 -19.34 0.83
CA LYS A 338 16.30 -19.57 -0.55
C LYS A 338 15.37 -20.77 -0.54
N PRO A 339 14.07 -20.59 -0.82
CA PRO A 339 13.15 -21.71 -0.82
C PRO A 339 13.60 -22.77 -1.85
N PRO A 340 13.55 -24.06 -1.50
CA PRO A 340 13.86 -25.16 -2.40
C PRO A 340 12.70 -25.48 -3.35
N PHE A 341 11.78 -24.53 -3.53
CA PHE A 341 10.57 -24.65 -4.33
C PHE A 341 10.29 -23.36 -5.10
N THR A 342 9.49 -23.50 -6.16
CA THR A 342 8.88 -22.42 -6.96
C THR A 342 7.39 -22.73 -7.14
N LEU A 343 6.63 -21.84 -7.78
CA LEU A 343 5.23 -22.15 -8.12
C LEU A 343 5.15 -23.11 -9.30
N ASN A 344 4.11 -23.93 -9.27
CA ASN A 344 3.70 -24.73 -10.41
C ASN A 344 3.42 -23.78 -11.61
N PRO A 345 4.11 -23.94 -12.74
CA PRO A 345 3.93 -23.06 -13.90
C PRO A 345 2.51 -23.13 -14.49
N ARG A 346 1.77 -24.21 -14.20
CA ARG A 346 0.40 -24.45 -14.68
C ARG A 346 -0.71 -23.87 -13.79
N LEU A 347 -0.38 -23.02 -12.82
CA LEU A 347 -1.42 -22.31 -12.07
C LEU A 347 -2.17 -21.36 -12.99
N SER A 348 -3.49 -21.42 -12.96
CA SER A 348 -4.37 -20.45 -13.60
C SER A 348 -4.42 -19.15 -12.79
N SER A 349 -4.99 -18.08 -13.36
CA SER A 349 -5.28 -16.86 -12.62
C SER A 349 -6.13 -17.11 -11.38
N HIS A 350 -7.10 -18.02 -11.47
CA HIS A 350 -7.94 -18.41 -10.35
C HIS A 350 -7.14 -19.07 -9.24
N ASP A 351 -6.29 -20.04 -9.56
CA ASP A 351 -5.46 -20.70 -8.55
C ASP A 351 -4.48 -19.74 -7.89
N TRP A 352 -3.93 -18.80 -8.67
CA TRP A 352 -3.04 -17.76 -8.17
C TRP A 352 -3.77 -16.81 -7.21
N VAL A 353 -4.98 -16.36 -7.56
CA VAL A 353 -5.80 -15.49 -6.69
C VAL A 353 -6.20 -16.24 -5.42
N CYS A 354 -6.65 -17.49 -5.52
CA CYS A 354 -6.93 -18.31 -4.33
C CYS A 354 -5.71 -18.39 -3.41
N LEU A 355 -4.51 -18.60 -3.96
CA LEU A 355 -3.28 -18.64 -3.18
C LEU A 355 -2.96 -17.29 -2.52
N LYS A 356 -3.12 -16.17 -3.25
CA LYS A 356 -2.99 -14.82 -2.70
C LYS A 356 -3.94 -14.64 -1.51
N GLU A 357 -5.23 -14.92 -1.69
CA GLU A 357 -6.27 -14.69 -0.68
C GLU A 357 -6.14 -15.57 0.56
N VAL A 358 -5.74 -16.85 0.44
CA VAL A 358 -5.59 -17.69 1.65
C VAL A 358 -4.38 -17.30 2.50
N THR A 359 -3.34 -16.74 1.87
CA THR A 359 -2.15 -16.24 2.58
C THR A 359 -2.31 -14.79 3.04
N LYS A 360 -3.38 -14.13 2.60
CA LYS A 360 -3.77 -12.80 3.03
C LYS A 360 -4.20 -12.83 4.50
N ASP A 361 -4.04 -11.71 5.19
CA ASP A 361 -4.58 -11.43 6.53
C ASP A 361 -4.05 -12.29 7.69
N ILE A 362 -3.09 -13.20 7.46
CA ILE A 362 -2.38 -13.90 8.54
C ILE A 362 -1.75 -12.89 9.50
N ASP A 363 -1.13 -11.84 8.96
CA ASP A 363 -0.54 -10.76 9.72
C ASP A 363 -1.58 -9.92 10.45
N SER A 364 -2.70 -9.56 9.79
CA SER A 364 -3.83 -8.86 10.42
C SER A 364 -4.39 -9.64 11.63
N CYS A 365 -4.60 -10.95 11.50
CA CYS A 365 -5.06 -11.78 12.62
C CYS A 365 -4.07 -11.77 13.79
N ILE A 366 -2.76 -11.83 13.49
CA ILE A 366 -1.72 -11.74 14.52
C ILE A 366 -1.73 -10.37 15.18
N PHE A 367 -1.89 -9.29 14.42
CA PHE A 367 -1.92 -7.93 14.96
C PHE A 367 -3.10 -7.71 15.87
N ASN A 368 -4.31 -8.10 15.46
CA ASN A 368 -5.49 -7.91 16.30
C ASN A 368 -5.36 -8.64 17.65
N ILE A 369 -4.78 -9.84 17.65
CA ILE A 369 -4.47 -10.58 18.89
C ILE A 369 -3.44 -9.84 19.74
N VAL A 370 -2.36 -9.35 19.13
CA VAL A 370 -1.28 -8.64 19.84
C VAL A 370 -1.79 -7.32 20.40
N GLU A 371 -2.53 -6.56 19.62
CA GLU A 371 -3.07 -5.24 19.97
C GLU A 371 -4.03 -5.36 21.15
N ALA A 372 -4.98 -6.30 21.09
CA ALA A 372 -5.91 -6.57 22.20
C ALA A 372 -5.20 -6.89 23.53
N VAL A 373 -3.99 -7.44 23.49
CA VAL A 373 -3.21 -7.79 24.68
C VAL A 373 -2.24 -6.67 25.10
N VAL A 374 -1.66 -5.95 24.14
CA VAL A 374 -0.62 -4.93 24.39
C VAL A 374 -1.23 -3.61 24.88
N TYR A 375 -2.42 -3.25 24.40
CA TYR A 375 -3.07 -1.97 24.72
C TYR A 375 -4.20 -2.07 25.74
N ALA A 376 -4.47 -3.26 26.27
CA ALA A 376 -5.37 -3.38 27.40
C ALA A 376 -4.77 -2.69 28.62
N GLU A 377 -5.60 -1.94 29.36
CA GLU A 377 -5.17 -1.35 30.62
C GLU A 377 -5.00 -2.48 31.66
N ASN A 378 -5.95 -3.42 31.70
CA ASN A 378 -6.00 -4.53 32.67
C ASN A 378 -6.33 -5.86 31.96
N LEU A 379 -6.32 -6.99 32.71
CA LEU A 379 -6.82 -8.26 32.17
C LEU A 379 -8.29 -8.19 31.73
N ASP A 380 -9.10 -7.42 32.46
CA ASP A 380 -10.54 -7.32 32.24
C ASP A 380 -10.91 -6.50 30.98
N ASP A 381 -9.98 -5.67 30.49
CA ASP A 381 -10.19 -4.85 29.28
C ASP A 381 -9.83 -5.60 27.99
N ILE A 382 -9.21 -6.78 28.11
CA ILE A 382 -8.93 -7.62 26.95
C ILE A 382 -10.26 -8.19 26.46
N ASN A 383 -10.64 -7.85 25.23
CA ASN A 383 -11.78 -8.50 24.58
C ASN A 383 -11.44 -9.97 24.25
N LEU A 384 -11.78 -10.87 25.18
CA LEU A 384 -11.50 -12.30 25.07
C LEU A 384 -12.24 -12.97 23.90
N GLU A 385 -13.42 -12.46 23.54
CA GLU A 385 -14.20 -12.97 22.40
C GLU A 385 -13.48 -12.67 21.08
N ASP A 386 -12.98 -11.43 20.92
CA ASP A 386 -12.19 -11.03 19.75
C ASP A 386 -10.89 -11.84 19.66
N VAL A 387 -10.14 -11.96 20.76
CA VAL A 387 -8.90 -12.75 20.79
C VAL A 387 -9.16 -14.21 20.39
N SER A 388 -10.25 -14.80 20.88
CA SER A 388 -10.65 -16.17 20.51
C SER A 388 -11.03 -16.27 19.02
N ALA A 389 -11.82 -15.32 18.51
CA ALA A 389 -12.23 -15.27 17.11
C ALA A 389 -11.01 -15.15 16.17
N PHE A 390 -10.09 -14.22 16.45
CA PHE A 390 -8.88 -14.06 15.66
C PHE A 390 -7.92 -15.25 15.76
N ALA A 391 -7.84 -15.91 16.93
CA ALA A 391 -7.03 -17.12 17.08
C ALA A 391 -7.57 -18.29 16.23
N LYS A 392 -8.90 -18.47 16.19
CA LYS A 392 -9.55 -19.48 15.33
C LYS A 392 -9.33 -19.16 13.84
N GLU A 393 -9.53 -17.89 13.45
CA GLU A 393 -9.31 -17.44 12.07
C GLU A 393 -7.85 -17.60 11.64
N LEU A 394 -6.88 -17.25 12.50
CA LEU A 394 -5.46 -17.41 12.22
C LEU A 394 -5.10 -18.88 11.94
N LEU A 395 -5.59 -19.82 12.75
CA LEU A 395 -5.36 -21.25 12.52
C LEU A 395 -6.01 -21.73 11.22
N HIS A 396 -7.25 -21.29 10.95
CA HIS A 396 -7.95 -21.62 9.72
C HIS A 396 -7.18 -21.12 8.47
N ARG A 397 -6.69 -19.88 8.50
CA ARG A 397 -5.87 -19.28 7.45
C ARG A 397 -4.54 -19.99 7.25
N LEU A 398 -3.85 -20.32 8.34
CA LEU A 398 -2.60 -21.08 8.29
C LEU A 398 -2.79 -22.47 7.68
N ASP A 399 -3.84 -23.19 8.09
CA ASP A 399 -4.13 -24.52 7.57
C ASP A 399 -4.53 -24.48 6.09
N SER A 400 -5.38 -23.53 5.71
CA SER A 400 -5.80 -23.30 4.33
C SER A 400 -4.62 -22.90 3.44
N SER A 401 -3.76 -22.00 3.94
CA SER A 401 -2.52 -21.60 3.29
C SER A 401 -1.58 -22.80 3.08
N MET A 402 -1.36 -23.60 4.12
CA MET A 402 -0.47 -24.76 4.01
C MET A 402 -1.00 -25.79 3.04
N ALA A 403 -2.31 -26.05 3.04
CA ALA A 403 -2.94 -26.96 2.10
C ALA A 403 -2.73 -26.49 0.65
N LEU A 404 -3.08 -25.24 0.33
CA LEU A 404 -2.93 -24.71 -1.03
C LEU A 404 -1.47 -24.60 -1.45
N LEU A 405 -0.57 -24.13 -0.58
CA LEU A 405 0.86 -24.10 -0.86
C LEU A 405 1.42 -25.50 -1.16
N ALA A 406 0.94 -26.55 -0.47
CA ALA A 406 1.39 -27.92 -0.73
C ALA A 406 1.04 -28.40 -2.16
N PHE A 407 -0.07 -27.93 -2.74
CA PHE A 407 -0.48 -28.25 -4.11
C PHE A 407 0.14 -27.31 -5.15
N SER A 408 0.42 -26.07 -4.77
CA SER A 408 0.92 -25.03 -5.67
C SER A 408 2.44 -24.99 -5.78
N LEU A 409 3.18 -25.50 -4.79
CA LEU A 409 4.64 -25.45 -4.77
C LEU A 409 5.28 -26.68 -5.42
N TYR A 410 6.22 -26.42 -6.33
CA TYR A 410 7.01 -27.44 -7.02
C TYR A 410 8.49 -27.38 -6.60
N PRO A 411 9.13 -28.50 -6.25
CA PRO A 411 10.53 -28.50 -5.82
C PRO A 411 11.50 -28.06 -6.94
N ILE A 412 12.53 -27.29 -6.60
CA ILE A 412 13.61 -26.90 -7.52
C ILE A 412 14.76 -27.91 -7.39
N PRO A 413 15.02 -28.77 -8.41
CA PRO A 413 15.99 -29.86 -8.28
C PRO A 413 17.41 -29.42 -7.91
N SER A 414 17.84 -28.23 -8.36
CA SER A 414 19.17 -27.70 -8.10
C SER A 414 19.38 -27.16 -6.68
N ARG A 415 18.34 -27.16 -5.83
CA ARG A 415 18.37 -26.61 -4.46
C ARG A 415 18.10 -27.66 -3.37
N ILE A 416 18.12 -28.94 -3.73
CA ILE A 416 17.78 -30.04 -2.84
C ILE A 416 18.97 -30.97 -2.73
N ASP A 417 19.49 -31.13 -1.52
CA ASP A 417 20.51 -32.14 -1.22
C ASP A 417 19.90 -33.54 -1.21
N SER A 418 20.69 -34.54 -1.61
CA SER A 418 20.30 -35.95 -1.54
C SER A 418 20.59 -36.50 -0.12
N PRO A 419 19.68 -37.28 0.51
CA PRO A 419 18.43 -37.83 -0.03
C PRO A 419 17.22 -36.90 0.12
N ARG A 420 16.32 -36.98 -0.87
CA ARG A 420 15.10 -36.18 -0.95
C ARG A 420 14.08 -36.66 0.11
N PRO A 421 13.61 -35.81 1.03
CA PRO A 421 12.53 -36.20 1.95
C PRO A 421 11.25 -36.50 1.17
N ASP A 422 10.47 -37.49 1.64
CA ASP A 422 9.22 -37.98 1.01
C ASP A 422 8.20 -36.85 0.76
N SER A 423 8.24 -35.80 1.59
CA SER A 423 7.54 -34.54 1.35
C SER A 423 8.37 -33.35 1.80
N LEU A 424 9.04 -32.70 0.84
CA LEU A 424 9.79 -31.45 1.06
C LEU A 424 8.93 -30.39 1.74
N PHE A 425 7.66 -30.27 1.35
CA PHE A 425 6.72 -29.34 1.95
C PHE A 425 6.51 -29.61 3.46
N LYS A 426 6.22 -30.87 3.83
CA LYS A 426 6.05 -31.24 5.24
C LYS A 426 7.30 -30.92 6.05
N SER A 427 8.49 -31.27 5.55
CA SER A 427 9.75 -30.97 6.25
C SER A 427 10.00 -29.47 6.47
N TRP A 428 9.40 -28.60 5.65
CA TRP A 428 9.62 -27.17 5.71
C TRP A 428 8.63 -26.42 6.61
N PHE A 429 7.38 -26.88 6.67
CA PHE A 429 6.29 -26.13 7.30
C PHE A 429 5.68 -26.82 8.53
N PHE A 430 5.91 -28.14 8.73
CA PHE A 430 5.31 -28.89 9.83
C PHE A 430 5.66 -28.29 11.21
N ASP A 431 6.94 -27.99 11.44
CA ASP A 431 7.39 -27.42 12.72
C ASP A 431 6.79 -26.04 12.97
N VAL A 432 6.66 -25.21 11.93
CA VAL A 432 6.09 -23.86 12.04
C VAL A 432 4.61 -23.94 12.42
N ARG A 433 3.85 -24.83 11.77
CA ARG A 433 2.45 -25.11 12.12
C ARG A 433 2.29 -25.54 13.57
N ALA A 434 3.10 -26.51 14.01
CA ALA A 434 3.05 -27.04 15.36
C ALA A 434 3.37 -25.94 16.38
N GLN A 435 4.38 -25.11 16.12
CA GLN A 435 4.73 -23.98 16.99
C GLN A 435 3.63 -22.93 17.06
N PHE A 436 2.92 -22.65 15.96
CA PHE A 436 1.75 -21.76 15.98
C PHE A 436 0.64 -22.27 16.88
N SER A 437 0.30 -23.56 16.77
CA SER A 437 -0.72 -24.16 17.64
C SER A 437 -0.33 -24.06 19.12
N VAL A 438 0.91 -24.43 19.45
CA VAL A 438 1.41 -24.36 20.84
C VAL A 438 1.45 -22.92 21.36
N ALA A 439 1.87 -21.95 20.54
CA ALA A 439 1.92 -20.54 20.94
C ALA A 439 0.53 -19.98 21.22
N LEU A 440 -0.45 -20.30 20.37
CA LEU A 440 -1.85 -19.92 20.59
C LEU A 440 -2.43 -20.59 21.82
N ASP A 441 -2.23 -21.89 22.01
CA ASP A 441 -2.71 -22.61 23.19
C ASP A 441 -2.17 -22.01 24.48
N ASN A 442 -0.87 -21.69 24.51
CA ASN A 442 -0.24 -21.05 25.66
C ASN A 442 -0.81 -19.65 25.93
N LEU A 443 -1.12 -18.88 24.88
CA LEU A 443 -1.73 -17.55 25.02
C LEU A 443 -3.15 -17.66 25.57
N LEU A 444 -4.01 -18.47 24.93
CA LEU A 444 -5.41 -18.65 25.31
C LEU A 444 -5.54 -19.22 26.73
N GLN A 445 -4.72 -20.21 27.09
CA GLN A 445 -4.68 -20.74 28.45
C GLN A 445 -4.24 -19.67 29.46
N GLY A 446 -3.32 -18.77 29.08
CA GLY A 446 -2.96 -17.63 29.92
C GLY A 446 -4.14 -16.70 30.18
N LEU A 447 -4.96 -16.46 29.17
CA LEU A 447 -6.13 -15.61 29.24
C LEU A 447 -7.39 -16.31 29.77
N ASN A 448 -7.27 -17.56 30.24
CA ASN A 448 -8.40 -18.41 30.66
C ASN A 448 -9.48 -18.62 29.59
N ILE A 449 -9.12 -18.56 28.30
CA ILE A 449 -10.02 -18.83 27.18
C ILE A 449 -10.00 -20.33 26.87
N ASN A 450 -11.17 -20.97 26.83
CA ASN A 450 -11.29 -22.36 26.40
C ASN A 450 -11.30 -22.45 24.87
N ARG A 451 -10.48 -23.34 24.30
CA ARG A 451 -10.33 -23.49 22.84
C ARG A 451 -11.56 -24.12 22.17
N ASP A 452 -12.32 -24.93 22.93
CA ASP A 452 -13.44 -25.73 22.43
C ASP A 452 -14.82 -25.06 22.63
N ALA A 453 -14.85 -23.84 23.19
CA ALA A 453 -16.02 -22.96 23.23
C ALA A 453 -15.94 -21.98 22.05
#